data_AF-A0A8J2MJR6-F1
#
_entry.id   AF-A0A8J2MJR6-F1
#
_cell.length_a   1.000
_cell.length_b   1.000
_cell.length_c   1.000
_cell.angle_alpha   90.00
_cell.angle_beta   90.00
_cell.angle_gamma   90.00
#
_symmetry.space_group_name_H-M   'P 1'
#
loop_
_entity.id
_entity.type
_entity.pdbx_description
1 polymer ?
#
loop_
_entity_poly.entity_id
_entity_poly.type
_entity_poly.pdbx_seq_one_letter_code
_entity_poly.pdbx_strand_id
1 'polypeptide(L)'
;MSPMIAIYKVRDNNDLQLAVKSTCESAKRATKHSVSLWSVIVTDWCKMFALKFIFIWLLVNKLSLVYSAELKFESSECDGPKIKGADCERGEIRFSSRHKRSTTNEIPAFVKAFGKEIYLSLTERESAFFSPATPVYRIFRAAGGTYRVDGNNDMSLYAKAKIFEDINHSASVTVDVHPDGNEYVKEGYIGSANLYFMWDPQNQKYNFHQFSDKVNDQYYEVNHKSPEARAYNSPTYLYYPYSNYYQLVPQESTIPEIIYPEILVVVDYEMLNEIHEDHILMYVIHRWNLVDMVYRGLRSPAIKFSIAGIILPMSPDSLQYFSDGSYYTNNRKNIDMNTSLNSFKRWLFLHNHIIPINSYDLAVTMLSKRPEPNSNQGWSIFNPQRGAAYPGSACEIDYYRQEVVKAAIVMDAGVYVDIIAAAHEVAHSLGADHTDGICNGPPNYIMEKVIKHSSRVVEWSQCTVEAFQNFLRKNPTCLYNKPKF
;
A
#
# COMPACT_ATOMS: atom_id res chain seq x y z
N MET A 1 58.24 -21.75 -33.36
CA MET A 1 57.38 -20.56 -33.47
C MET A 1 55.93 -21.04 -33.37
N SER A 2 55.29 -20.84 -32.22
CA SER A 2 53.88 -21.21 -32.00
C SER A 2 52.94 -20.16 -32.61
N PRO A 3 51.84 -20.53 -33.27
CA PRO A 3 50.83 -19.55 -33.67
C PRO A 3 49.86 -19.25 -32.51
N MET A 4 49.66 -17.95 -32.25
CA MET A 4 48.61 -17.42 -31.38
C MET A 4 47.22 -17.77 -31.92
N ILE A 5 46.33 -18.28 -31.07
CA ILE A 5 44.90 -18.41 -31.36
C ILE A 5 44.22 -17.10 -30.95
N ALA A 6 43.67 -16.36 -31.92
CA ALA A 6 42.80 -15.21 -31.64
C ALA A 6 41.36 -15.70 -31.42
N ILE A 7 40.78 -15.35 -30.26
CA ILE A 7 39.37 -15.61 -29.94
C ILE A 7 38.54 -14.41 -30.40
N TYR A 8 37.60 -14.62 -31.34
CA TYR A 8 36.65 -13.59 -31.77
C TYR A 8 35.32 -13.71 -30.99
N LYS A 9 34.81 -12.58 -30.49
CA LYS A 9 33.48 -12.48 -29.87
C LYS A 9 32.45 -12.20 -30.97
N VAL A 10 31.61 -13.18 -31.29
CA VAL A 10 30.59 -13.12 -32.35
C VAL A 10 29.28 -12.58 -31.77
N ARG A 11 28.72 -11.51 -32.34
CA ARG A 11 27.48 -10.88 -31.83
C ARG A 11 26.23 -11.16 -32.67
N ASP A 12 26.35 -11.59 -33.92
CA ASP A 12 25.21 -12.01 -34.74
C ASP A 12 25.56 -13.04 -35.84
N ASN A 13 24.55 -13.48 -36.61
CA ASN A 13 24.67 -14.50 -37.66
C ASN A 13 25.57 -14.06 -38.84
N ASN A 14 25.72 -12.77 -39.09
CA ASN A 14 26.54 -12.28 -40.20
C ASN A 14 28.03 -12.36 -39.85
N ASP A 15 28.39 -12.09 -38.59
CA ASP A 15 29.76 -12.22 -38.09
C ASP A 15 30.27 -13.67 -38.13
N LEU A 16 29.40 -14.65 -37.85
CA LEU A 16 29.77 -16.07 -37.90
C LEU A 16 30.03 -16.54 -39.33
N GLN A 17 29.20 -16.12 -40.29
CA GLN A 17 29.41 -16.45 -41.71
C GLN A 17 30.69 -15.81 -42.25
N LEU A 18 31.00 -14.57 -41.84
CA LEU A 18 32.24 -13.88 -42.19
C LEU A 18 33.49 -14.58 -41.60
N ALA A 19 33.43 -15.05 -40.35
CA ALA A 19 34.52 -15.77 -39.70
C ALA A 19 34.80 -17.14 -40.35
N VAL A 20 33.76 -17.90 -40.68
CA VAL A 20 33.90 -19.18 -41.39
C VAL A 20 34.44 -18.97 -42.81
N LYS A 21 33.96 -17.94 -43.51
CA LYS A 21 34.44 -17.59 -44.86
C LYS A 21 35.91 -17.16 -44.84
N SER A 22 36.33 -16.33 -43.89
CA SER A 22 37.72 -15.91 -43.68
C SER A 22 38.66 -17.10 -43.40
N THR A 23 38.19 -18.07 -42.60
CA THR A 23 38.98 -19.24 -42.21
C THR A 23 39.13 -20.24 -43.37
N CYS A 24 38.07 -20.56 -44.12
CA CYS A 24 38.20 -21.43 -45.31
C CYS A 24 38.93 -20.71 -46.48
N GLU A 25 38.91 -19.36 -46.59
CA GLU A 25 39.75 -18.63 -47.55
C GLU A 25 41.24 -18.64 -47.20
N SER A 26 41.57 -18.56 -45.91
CA SER A 26 42.96 -18.66 -45.43
C SER A 26 43.53 -20.07 -45.67
N ALA A 27 42.72 -21.11 -45.45
CA ALA A 27 43.07 -22.49 -45.77
C ALA A 27 43.28 -22.71 -47.29
N LYS A 28 42.45 -22.10 -48.15
CA LYS A 28 42.62 -22.16 -49.62
C LYS A 28 43.90 -21.47 -50.12
N ARG A 29 44.36 -20.40 -49.46
CA ARG A 29 45.62 -19.73 -49.81
C ARG A 29 46.85 -20.56 -49.42
N ALA A 30 46.79 -21.31 -48.33
CA ALA A 30 47.89 -22.18 -47.89
C ALA A 30 48.15 -23.38 -48.82
N THR A 31 47.15 -23.81 -49.60
CA THR A 31 47.27 -24.97 -50.52
C THR A 31 47.69 -24.63 -51.95
N LYS A 32 48.02 -23.38 -52.26
CA LYS A 32 48.23 -22.91 -53.65
C LYS A 32 49.56 -23.38 -54.30
N HIS A 33 50.39 -24.15 -53.60
CA HIS A 33 51.67 -24.67 -54.11
C HIS A 33 51.85 -26.20 -54.08
N SER A 34 50.79 -27.00 -53.89
CA SER A 34 50.90 -28.47 -54.02
C SER A 34 49.73 -29.09 -54.79
N VAL A 35 50.06 -30.03 -55.66
CA VAL A 35 49.26 -30.59 -56.76
C VAL A 35 48.00 -31.37 -56.32
N SER A 36 46.88 -31.00 -56.95
CA SER A 36 45.62 -31.68 -57.33
C SER A 36 44.89 -32.78 -56.54
N LEU A 37 45.27 -33.18 -55.32
CA LEU A 37 44.42 -34.11 -54.51
C LEU A 37 43.92 -33.54 -53.18
N TRP A 38 44.56 -32.49 -52.67
CA TRP A 38 44.22 -31.89 -51.37
C TRP A 38 43.06 -30.89 -51.39
N SER A 39 42.78 -30.27 -52.54
CA SER A 39 41.69 -29.27 -52.65
C SER A 39 40.30 -29.88 -52.48
N VAL A 40 40.10 -31.12 -52.92
CA VAL A 40 38.82 -31.84 -52.81
C VAL A 40 38.55 -32.26 -51.36
N ILE A 41 39.57 -32.78 -50.68
CA ILE A 41 39.47 -33.23 -49.27
C ILE A 41 39.18 -32.06 -48.33
N VAL A 42 39.80 -30.90 -48.56
CA VAL A 42 39.58 -29.69 -47.74
C VAL A 42 38.18 -29.10 -47.96
N THR A 43 37.63 -29.17 -49.18
CA THR A 43 36.26 -28.72 -49.43
C THR A 43 35.21 -29.64 -48.80
N ASP A 44 35.42 -30.95 -48.80
CA ASP A 44 34.50 -31.88 -48.15
C ASP A 44 34.61 -31.84 -46.62
N TRP A 45 35.80 -31.56 -46.08
CA TRP A 45 35.98 -31.29 -44.65
C TRP A 45 35.29 -30.00 -44.19
N CYS A 46 35.40 -28.86 -44.90
CA CYS A 46 34.66 -27.63 -44.56
C CYS A 46 33.13 -27.88 -44.61
N LYS A 47 32.61 -28.69 -45.56
CA LYS A 47 31.17 -29.05 -45.64
C LYS A 47 30.72 -29.93 -44.48
N MET A 48 31.50 -30.96 -44.12
CA MET A 48 31.17 -31.83 -42.98
C MET A 48 31.22 -31.09 -41.64
N PHE A 49 32.18 -30.17 -41.46
CA PHE A 49 32.27 -29.38 -40.24
C PHE A 49 31.11 -28.38 -40.13
N ALA A 50 30.72 -27.74 -41.23
CA ALA A 50 29.55 -26.86 -41.26
C ALA A 50 28.25 -27.62 -40.95
N LEU A 51 28.07 -28.82 -41.50
CA LEU A 51 26.91 -29.68 -41.21
C LEU A 51 26.86 -30.10 -39.73
N LYS A 52 27.99 -30.50 -39.14
CA LYS A 52 28.05 -30.84 -37.71
C LYS A 52 27.80 -29.62 -36.81
N PHE A 53 28.30 -28.44 -37.17
CA PHE A 53 28.05 -27.21 -36.41
C PHE A 53 26.59 -26.77 -36.50
N ILE A 54 25.96 -26.89 -37.68
CA ILE A 54 24.52 -26.63 -37.85
C ILE A 54 23.71 -27.63 -37.02
N PHE A 55 24.10 -28.90 -36.98
CA PHE A 55 23.40 -29.91 -36.18
C PHE A 55 23.54 -29.65 -34.68
N ILE A 56 24.74 -29.31 -34.20
CA ILE A 56 24.98 -28.93 -32.80
C ILE A 56 24.24 -27.64 -32.45
N TRP A 57 24.25 -26.63 -33.32
CA TRP A 57 23.53 -25.38 -33.13
C TRP A 57 22.01 -25.60 -33.13
N LEU A 58 21.48 -26.50 -33.97
CA LEU A 58 20.08 -26.92 -33.93
C LEU A 58 19.76 -27.72 -32.66
N LEU A 59 20.69 -28.54 -32.16
CA LEU A 59 20.52 -29.27 -30.91
C LEU A 59 20.53 -28.33 -29.71
N VAL A 60 21.45 -27.35 -29.68
CA VAL A 60 21.55 -26.31 -28.65
C VAL A 60 20.35 -25.39 -28.73
N ASN A 61 19.86 -25.01 -29.93
CA ASN A 61 18.64 -24.23 -30.07
C ASN A 61 17.39 -25.02 -29.70
N LYS A 62 17.33 -26.32 -29.97
CA LYS A 62 16.24 -27.19 -29.47
C LYS A 62 16.33 -27.36 -27.95
N LEU A 63 17.52 -27.54 -27.39
CA LEU A 63 17.72 -27.59 -25.93
C LEU A 63 17.40 -26.25 -25.27
N SER A 64 17.74 -25.12 -25.89
CA SER A 64 17.38 -23.80 -25.39
C SER A 64 15.90 -23.50 -25.64
N LEU A 65 15.24 -24.03 -26.69
CA LEU A 65 13.78 -24.00 -26.85
C LEU A 65 13.06 -24.92 -25.86
N VAL A 66 13.69 -26.00 -25.40
CA VAL A 66 13.18 -26.87 -24.34
C VAL A 66 13.43 -26.27 -22.95
N TYR A 67 14.47 -25.45 -22.78
CA TYR A 67 14.71 -24.67 -21.55
C TYR A 67 14.03 -23.30 -21.54
N SER A 68 13.61 -22.78 -22.70
CA SER A 68 12.79 -21.55 -22.86
C SER A 68 11.33 -21.86 -23.21
N ALA A 69 10.95 -23.13 -23.29
CA ALA A 69 9.71 -23.59 -22.69
C ALA A 69 9.88 -23.39 -21.18
N GLU A 70 9.82 -22.12 -20.81
CA GLU A 70 9.08 -21.62 -19.67
C GLU A 70 8.63 -22.79 -18.79
N LEU A 71 9.30 -22.97 -17.66
CA LEU A 71 8.61 -23.33 -16.44
C LEU A 71 7.53 -22.25 -16.24
N LYS A 72 6.48 -22.30 -17.06
CA LYS A 72 5.13 -22.02 -16.64
C LYS A 72 4.94 -23.04 -15.53
N PHE A 73 5.35 -22.65 -14.33
CA PHE A 73 4.51 -22.93 -13.18
C PHE A 73 3.11 -22.67 -13.70
N GLU A 74 2.30 -23.72 -13.79
CA GLU A 74 0.85 -23.53 -13.87
C GLU A 74 0.56 -22.53 -12.76
N SER A 75 0.37 -21.25 -13.12
CA SER A 75 -0.19 -20.30 -12.20
C SER A 75 -1.56 -20.89 -11.96
N SER A 76 -1.70 -21.62 -10.85
CA SER A 76 -2.97 -22.11 -10.40
C SER A 76 -3.78 -20.85 -10.11
N GLU A 77 -4.49 -20.39 -11.13
CA GLU A 77 -5.24 -19.15 -11.11
C GLU A 77 -6.18 -19.22 -9.91
N CYS A 78 -6.31 -18.13 -9.16
CA CYS A 78 -7.15 -18.11 -7.98
C CYS A 78 -8.61 -18.38 -8.36
N ASP A 79 -9.28 -19.27 -7.63
CA ASP A 79 -10.72 -19.39 -7.68
C ASP A 79 -11.27 -18.41 -6.64
N GLY A 80 -11.65 -17.20 -7.05
CA GLY A 80 -12.06 -16.17 -6.10
C GLY A 80 -12.10 -14.75 -6.67
N PRO A 81 -12.45 -13.76 -5.84
CA PRO A 81 -12.50 -12.36 -6.25
C PRO A 81 -11.12 -11.90 -6.73
N LYS A 82 -11.06 -11.44 -7.98
CA LYS A 82 -9.84 -10.87 -8.54
C LYS A 82 -9.72 -9.43 -8.07
N ILE A 83 -8.80 -9.17 -7.15
CA ILE A 83 -8.46 -7.80 -6.76
C ILE A 83 -7.69 -7.14 -7.90
N LYS A 84 -8.24 -6.03 -8.39
CA LYS A 84 -7.66 -5.31 -9.52
C LYS A 84 -6.29 -4.75 -9.14
N GLY A 85 -5.33 -4.85 -10.06
CA GLY A 85 -3.96 -4.36 -9.82
C GLY A 85 -3.06 -5.28 -9.00
N ALA A 86 -3.57 -6.44 -8.56
CA ALA A 86 -2.79 -7.49 -7.93
C ALA A 86 -2.63 -8.71 -8.86
N ASP A 87 -1.45 -9.31 -8.82
CA ASP A 87 -1.23 -10.65 -9.34
C ASP A 87 -1.78 -11.67 -8.33
N CYS A 88 -2.24 -12.83 -8.80
CA CYS A 88 -2.86 -13.84 -7.93
C CYS A 88 -2.21 -15.22 -8.08
N GLU A 89 -1.97 -15.90 -6.95
CA GLU A 89 -1.45 -17.27 -6.90
C GLU A 89 -2.09 -18.03 -5.73
N ARG A 90 -2.28 -19.34 -5.87
CA ARG A 90 -2.61 -20.19 -4.72
C ARG A 90 -1.35 -20.56 -3.96
N GLY A 91 -1.38 -20.36 -2.66
CA GLY A 91 -0.24 -20.68 -1.79
C GLY A 91 -0.66 -21.45 -0.56
N GLU A 92 0.24 -21.49 0.41
CA GLU A 92 0.06 -22.24 1.65
C GLU A 92 0.47 -21.41 2.87
N ILE A 93 -0.30 -21.56 3.94
CA ILE A 93 0.07 -21.13 5.29
C ILE A 93 0.06 -22.34 6.20
N ARG A 94 1.16 -22.55 6.92
CA ARG A 94 1.31 -23.66 7.87
C ARG A 94 1.74 -23.12 9.22
N PHE A 95 0.96 -23.42 10.26
CA PHE A 95 1.43 -23.23 11.63
C PHE A 95 2.50 -24.26 11.96
N SER A 96 3.58 -23.84 12.61
CA SER A 96 4.53 -24.81 13.18
C SER A 96 3.94 -25.36 14.48
N SER A 97 4.02 -26.66 14.68
CA SER A 97 3.52 -27.32 15.90
C SER A 97 4.10 -26.65 17.15
N ARG A 98 3.24 -26.12 18.04
CA ARG A 98 3.68 -25.61 19.35
C ARG A 98 4.47 -26.70 20.07
N HIS A 99 5.74 -26.45 20.37
CA HIS A 99 6.43 -27.28 21.36
C HIS A 99 5.71 -27.12 22.69
N LYS A 100 5.30 -28.24 23.33
CA LYS A 100 4.62 -28.30 24.65
C LYS A 100 5.35 -27.57 25.81
N ARG A 101 6.51 -26.96 25.55
CA ARG A 101 7.34 -26.19 26.50
C ARG A 101 7.53 -24.71 26.12
N SER A 102 6.91 -24.22 25.03
CA SER A 102 7.02 -22.79 24.70
C SER A 102 6.22 -21.97 25.71
N THR A 103 6.91 -21.09 26.44
CA THR A 103 6.31 -20.12 27.36
C THR A 103 5.96 -18.80 26.67
N THR A 104 6.24 -18.67 25.36
CA THR A 104 5.91 -17.47 24.58
C THR A 104 4.51 -17.61 23.97
N ASN A 105 3.75 -16.52 23.98
CA ASN A 105 2.43 -16.42 23.32
C ASN A 105 2.54 -16.36 21.78
N GLU A 106 3.72 -16.62 21.23
CA GLU A 106 4.01 -16.54 19.81
C GLU A 106 3.53 -17.79 19.06
N ILE A 107 2.91 -17.58 17.91
CA ILE A 107 2.50 -18.63 16.97
C ILE A 107 3.38 -18.53 15.72
N PRO A 108 4.37 -19.41 15.55
CA PRO A 108 5.17 -19.44 14.33
C PRO A 108 4.32 -19.90 13.14
N ALA A 109 4.28 -19.10 12.08
CA ALA A 109 3.59 -19.42 10.84
C ALA A 109 4.53 -19.31 9.63
N PHE A 110 4.40 -20.25 8.71
CA PHE A 110 5.17 -20.29 7.48
C PHE A 110 4.24 -20.03 6.29
N VAL A 111 4.59 -19.05 5.47
CA VAL A 111 3.82 -18.62 4.30
C VAL A 111 4.62 -18.90 3.04
N LYS A 112 4.00 -19.56 2.05
CA LYS A 112 4.60 -19.84 0.75
C LYS A 112 3.69 -19.39 -0.39
N ALA A 113 4.12 -18.39 -1.14
CA ALA A 113 3.42 -17.84 -2.30
C ALA A 113 4.39 -17.04 -3.19
N PHE A 114 4.13 -16.98 -4.50
CA PHE A 114 4.94 -16.23 -5.48
C PHE A 114 6.42 -16.62 -5.46
N GLY A 115 6.70 -17.91 -5.24
CA GLY A 115 8.06 -18.43 -5.07
C GLY A 115 8.82 -17.90 -3.85
N LYS A 116 8.15 -17.17 -2.95
CA LYS A 116 8.71 -16.64 -1.70
C LYS A 116 8.28 -17.49 -0.52
N GLU A 117 9.16 -17.58 0.47
CA GLU A 117 8.92 -18.23 1.75
C GLU A 117 9.11 -17.18 2.85
N ILE A 118 8.07 -16.95 3.66
CA ILE A 118 8.05 -15.92 4.71
C ILE A 118 7.76 -16.60 6.04
N TYR A 119 8.59 -16.31 7.04
CA TYR A 119 8.43 -16.83 8.39
C TYR A 119 7.88 -15.73 9.29
N LEU A 120 6.67 -15.94 9.81
CA LEU A 120 5.99 -14.99 10.69
C LEU A 120 6.09 -15.46 12.15
N SER A 121 6.37 -14.52 13.05
CA SER A 121 6.23 -14.69 14.50
C SER A 121 4.98 -13.95 14.95
N LEU A 122 3.85 -14.67 15.00
CA LEU A 122 2.55 -14.08 15.25
C LEU A 122 2.28 -13.93 16.75
N THR A 123 1.93 -12.72 17.18
CA THR A 123 1.52 -12.42 18.55
C THR A 123 0.08 -11.94 18.58
N GLU A 124 -0.73 -12.46 19.50
CA GLU A 124 -2.13 -12.01 19.65
C GLU A 124 -2.15 -10.53 20.06
N ARG A 125 -2.95 -9.73 19.38
CA ARG A 125 -3.11 -8.30 19.70
C ARG A 125 -3.75 -8.16 21.08
N GLU A 126 -3.07 -7.46 22.00
CA GLU A 126 -3.51 -7.35 23.40
C GLU A 126 -4.75 -6.47 23.62
N SER A 127 -4.98 -5.47 22.76
CA SER A 127 -6.07 -4.50 22.92
C SER A 127 -7.08 -4.58 21.78
N ALA A 128 -8.36 -4.60 22.14
CA ALA A 128 -9.46 -4.52 21.17
C ALA A 128 -9.27 -3.31 20.25
N PHE A 129 -9.44 -3.53 18.94
CA PHE A 129 -9.31 -2.51 17.91
C PHE A 129 -10.67 -2.00 17.44
N PHE A 130 -11.70 -2.82 17.61
CA PHE A 130 -13.11 -2.54 17.35
C PHE A 130 -13.94 -3.39 18.33
N SER A 131 -15.23 -3.11 18.47
CA SER A 131 -16.17 -3.87 19.29
C SER A 131 -17.21 -4.59 18.43
N PRO A 132 -17.92 -5.60 18.95
CA PRO A 132 -19.11 -6.13 18.28
C PRO A 132 -20.12 -5.04 17.93
N ALA A 133 -20.22 -3.99 18.74
CA ALA A 133 -21.13 -2.87 18.56
C ALA A 133 -20.60 -1.76 17.63
N THR A 134 -19.37 -1.88 17.10
CA THR A 134 -18.83 -0.93 16.12
C THR A 134 -19.77 -0.89 14.91
N PRO A 135 -20.37 0.27 14.57
CA PRO A 135 -21.35 0.38 13.51
C PRO A 135 -20.73 0.25 12.12
N VAL A 136 -21.40 -0.49 11.24
CA VAL A 136 -21.12 -0.50 9.79
C VAL A 136 -22.28 0.17 9.05
N TYR A 137 -22.04 1.39 8.58
CA TYR A 137 -23.01 2.18 7.85
C TYR A 137 -22.99 1.82 6.36
N ARG A 138 -24.02 1.11 5.90
CA ARG A 138 -24.24 0.86 4.47
C ARG A 138 -25.04 1.99 3.87
N ILE A 139 -24.39 2.85 3.10
CA ILE A 139 -25.00 4.08 2.56
C ILE A 139 -25.40 3.85 1.11
N PHE A 140 -26.68 4.04 0.84
CA PHE A 140 -27.24 4.02 -0.51
C PHE A 140 -27.66 5.44 -0.90
N ARG A 141 -27.50 5.78 -2.16
CA ARG A 141 -28.07 6.99 -2.74
C ARG A 141 -29.15 6.62 -3.74
N ALA A 142 -30.39 6.99 -3.44
CA ALA A 142 -31.54 6.69 -4.29
C ALA A 142 -31.64 7.68 -5.47
N ALA A 143 -32.38 7.27 -6.51
CA ALA A 143 -32.76 8.15 -7.61
C ALA A 143 -33.57 9.34 -7.04
N GLY A 144 -33.02 10.55 -7.15
CA GLY A 144 -33.55 11.76 -6.50
C GLY A 144 -32.61 12.37 -5.45
N GLY A 145 -31.49 11.72 -5.14
CA GLY A 145 -30.42 12.27 -4.29
C GLY A 145 -30.62 12.07 -2.80
N THR A 146 -31.65 11.34 -2.38
CA THR A 146 -31.86 10.97 -0.97
C THR A 146 -30.91 9.85 -0.55
N TYR A 147 -30.48 9.90 0.71
CA TYR A 147 -29.62 8.89 1.31
C TYR A 147 -30.46 7.93 2.15
N ARG A 148 -30.18 6.64 2.01
CA ARG A 148 -30.75 5.56 2.83
C ARG A 148 -29.61 4.82 3.49
N VAL A 149 -29.75 4.50 4.77
CA VAL A 149 -28.76 3.71 5.51
C VAL A 149 -29.37 2.45 6.04
N ASP A 150 -28.72 1.33 5.73
CA ASP A 150 -29.01 0.04 6.36
C ASP A 150 -28.12 -0.10 7.59
N GLY A 151 -28.75 -0.02 8.77
CA GLY A 151 -28.06 0.14 10.06
C GLY A 151 -27.94 -1.13 10.92
N ASN A 152 -28.25 -2.31 10.39
CA ASN A 152 -28.41 -3.51 11.23
C ASN A 152 -27.23 -4.50 11.23
N ASN A 153 -26.13 -4.16 10.56
CA ASN A 153 -24.96 -5.04 10.54
C ASN A 153 -23.86 -4.37 11.35
N ASP A 154 -23.69 -4.87 12.57
CA ASP A 154 -22.60 -4.52 13.46
C ASP A 154 -21.39 -5.43 13.17
N MET A 155 -20.25 -5.14 13.80
CA MET A 155 -19.04 -5.95 13.65
C MET A 155 -19.11 -7.30 14.39
N SER A 156 -20.28 -7.74 14.87
CA SER A 156 -20.42 -8.92 15.74
C SER A 156 -19.92 -10.22 15.12
N LEU A 157 -20.08 -10.40 13.81
CA LEU A 157 -19.58 -11.56 13.07
C LEU A 157 -18.04 -11.62 13.06
N TYR A 158 -17.38 -10.48 13.16
CA TYR A 158 -15.92 -10.35 13.13
C TYR A 158 -15.31 -10.16 14.51
N ALA A 159 -16.09 -9.72 15.50
CA ALA A 159 -15.59 -9.46 16.86
C ALA A 159 -15.17 -10.73 17.63
N LYS A 160 -15.53 -11.92 17.13
CA LYS A 160 -15.00 -13.19 17.64
C LYS A 160 -13.62 -13.53 17.09
N ALA A 161 -13.23 -12.89 15.99
CA ALA A 161 -12.01 -13.20 15.29
C ALA A 161 -10.81 -12.62 16.05
N LYS A 162 -9.76 -13.44 16.22
CA LYS A 162 -8.55 -13.01 16.91
C LYS A 162 -7.56 -12.45 15.90
N ILE A 163 -7.10 -11.24 16.15
CA ILE A 163 -6.05 -10.60 15.34
C ILE A 163 -4.69 -10.94 15.93
N PHE A 164 -3.81 -11.41 15.06
CA PHE A 164 -2.41 -11.65 15.34
C PHE A 164 -1.52 -10.76 14.49
N GLU A 165 -0.35 -10.45 15.01
CA GLU A 165 0.54 -9.44 14.45
C GLU A 165 1.98 -9.94 14.41
N ASP A 166 2.72 -9.53 13.37
CA ASP A 166 4.18 -9.63 13.30
C ASP A 166 4.72 -8.23 12.97
N ILE A 167 5.39 -7.61 13.94
CA ILE A 167 5.96 -6.26 13.80
C ILE A 167 7.07 -6.23 12.73
N ASN A 168 7.91 -7.27 12.66
CA ASN A 168 9.05 -7.31 11.75
C ASN A 168 8.63 -7.39 10.28
N HIS A 169 7.57 -8.14 10.01
CA HIS A 169 7.02 -8.26 8.66
C HIS A 169 5.89 -7.25 8.36
N SER A 170 5.52 -6.44 9.35
CA SER A 170 4.32 -5.59 9.29
C SER A 170 3.12 -6.42 8.83
N ALA A 171 2.88 -7.52 9.54
CA ALA A 171 1.80 -8.45 9.25
C ALA A 171 0.66 -8.28 10.25
N SER A 172 -0.56 -8.37 9.74
CA SER A 172 -1.80 -8.44 10.52
C SER A 172 -2.64 -9.56 9.94
N VAL A 173 -2.98 -10.56 10.75
CA VAL A 173 -3.66 -11.77 10.31
C VAL A 173 -4.78 -12.11 11.26
N THR A 174 -5.84 -12.68 10.72
CA THR A 174 -6.99 -13.15 11.51
C THR A 174 -6.94 -14.65 11.61
N VAL A 175 -6.98 -15.16 12.83
CA VAL A 175 -7.08 -16.61 13.09
C VAL A 175 -8.51 -16.92 13.53
N ASP A 176 -9.07 -17.95 12.89
CA ASP A 176 -10.40 -18.48 13.17
C ASP A 176 -10.28 -19.99 13.49
N VAL A 177 -11.36 -20.57 13.98
CA VAL A 177 -11.39 -21.99 14.39
C VAL A 177 -12.35 -22.75 13.46
N HIS A 178 -11.84 -23.79 12.81
CA HIS A 178 -12.66 -24.71 12.03
C HIS A 178 -13.69 -25.43 12.92
N PRO A 179 -14.79 -25.96 12.35
CA PRO A 179 -15.78 -26.74 13.10
C PRO A 179 -15.20 -27.99 13.80
N ASP A 180 -14.07 -28.50 13.34
CA ASP A 180 -13.35 -29.63 13.95
C ASP A 180 -12.45 -29.22 15.14
N GLY A 181 -12.39 -27.93 15.46
CA GLY A 181 -11.60 -27.35 16.53
C GLY A 181 -10.18 -26.92 16.14
N ASN A 182 -9.76 -27.10 14.88
CA ASN A 182 -8.44 -26.69 14.43
C ASN A 182 -8.40 -25.19 14.08
N GLU A 183 -7.38 -24.49 14.55
CA GLU A 183 -7.14 -23.09 14.17
C GLU A 183 -6.60 -23.00 12.74
N TYR A 184 -7.05 -22.00 11.99
CA TYR A 184 -6.54 -21.65 10.66
C TYR A 184 -6.48 -20.13 10.50
N VAL A 185 -5.60 -19.66 9.61
CA VAL A 185 -5.60 -18.25 9.26
C VAL A 185 -6.74 -18.01 8.28
N LYS A 186 -7.67 -17.12 8.60
CA LYS A 186 -8.81 -16.82 7.73
C LYS A 186 -8.41 -15.87 6.61
N GLU A 187 -7.73 -14.79 6.95
CA GLU A 187 -7.24 -13.78 6.02
C GLU A 187 -6.17 -12.92 6.70
N GLY A 188 -5.46 -12.11 5.92
CA GLY A 188 -4.47 -11.20 6.46
C GLY A 188 -3.67 -10.45 5.41
N TYR A 189 -2.79 -9.60 5.90
CA TYR A 189 -1.88 -8.78 5.10
C TYR A 189 -0.45 -8.89 5.63
N ILE A 190 0.53 -8.94 4.72
CA ILE A 190 1.97 -8.94 5.01
C ILE A 190 2.63 -7.78 4.28
N GLY A 191 2.96 -6.72 5.01
CA GLY A 191 3.51 -5.48 4.46
C GLY A 191 4.87 -5.65 3.78
N SER A 192 5.77 -6.44 4.37
CA SER A 192 7.10 -6.70 3.81
C SER A 192 7.08 -7.37 2.43
N ALA A 193 5.94 -7.92 2.01
CA ALA A 193 5.77 -8.60 0.73
C ALA A 193 4.66 -8.02 -0.15
N ASN A 194 4.00 -6.93 0.27
CA ASN A 194 2.80 -6.37 -0.37
C ASN A 194 1.76 -7.46 -0.68
N LEU A 195 1.49 -8.31 0.31
CA LEU A 195 0.77 -9.56 0.10
C LEU A 195 -0.50 -9.58 0.95
N TYR A 196 -1.66 -9.60 0.29
CA TYR A 196 -2.94 -9.89 0.92
C TYR A 196 -3.33 -11.33 0.64
N PHE A 197 -3.99 -11.99 1.58
CA PHE A 197 -4.40 -13.38 1.38
C PHE A 197 -5.70 -13.71 2.09
N MET A 198 -6.41 -14.68 1.53
CA MET A 198 -7.69 -15.16 2.03
C MET A 198 -7.75 -16.68 1.92
N TRP A 199 -8.34 -17.33 2.92
CA TRP A 199 -8.65 -18.75 2.89
C TRP A 199 -9.80 -19.03 1.93
N ASP A 200 -9.59 -19.94 0.98
CA ASP A 200 -10.62 -20.50 0.11
C ASP A 200 -11.13 -21.83 0.71
N PRO A 201 -12.34 -21.83 1.30
CA PRO A 201 -12.91 -23.03 1.89
C PRO A 201 -13.26 -24.12 0.87
N GLN A 202 -13.45 -23.78 -0.41
CA GLN A 202 -13.84 -24.75 -1.44
C GLN A 202 -12.64 -25.61 -1.84
N ASN A 203 -11.47 -24.98 -2.01
CA ASN A 203 -10.24 -25.65 -2.45
C ASN A 203 -9.30 -26.00 -1.30
N GLN A 204 -9.62 -25.59 -0.06
CA GLN A 204 -8.76 -25.75 1.13
C GLN A 204 -7.34 -25.20 0.90
N LYS A 205 -7.25 -24.05 0.22
CA LYS A 205 -6.00 -23.35 -0.11
C LYS A 205 -6.17 -21.87 0.17
N TYR A 206 -5.05 -21.14 0.13
CA TYR A 206 -5.06 -19.69 0.26
C TYR A 206 -4.93 -19.05 -1.11
N ASN A 207 -5.81 -18.08 -1.39
CA ASN A 207 -5.66 -17.16 -2.50
C ASN A 207 -4.77 -16.00 -2.05
N PHE A 208 -3.61 -15.84 -2.68
CA PHE A 208 -2.69 -14.75 -2.41
C PHE A 208 -2.75 -13.72 -3.52
N HIS A 209 -2.87 -12.45 -3.13
CA HIS A 209 -2.88 -11.28 -3.98
C HIS A 209 -1.61 -10.46 -3.71
N GLN A 210 -0.68 -10.47 -4.67
CA GLN A 210 0.54 -9.67 -4.60
C GLN A 210 0.32 -8.36 -5.35
N PHE A 211 0.35 -7.25 -4.61
CA PHE A 211 0.26 -5.93 -5.22
C PHE A 211 1.63 -5.54 -5.78
N SER A 212 1.65 -5.22 -7.06
CA SER A 212 2.86 -4.79 -7.72
C SER A 212 3.16 -3.34 -7.35
N ASP A 213 4.35 -3.11 -6.80
CA ASP A 213 4.90 -1.76 -6.63
C ASP A 213 5.43 -1.23 -7.97
N LYS A 214 4.62 -1.35 -9.05
CA LYS A 214 4.94 -0.84 -10.41
C LYS A 214 5.16 0.67 -10.46
N VAL A 215 5.07 1.32 -9.31
CA VAL A 215 5.47 2.69 -9.07
C VAL A 215 7.00 2.67 -8.92
N ASN A 216 7.70 2.84 -10.06
CA ASN A 216 9.14 3.14 -10.14
C ASN A 216 9.63 4.00 -8.97
N ASP A 217 10.73 3.57 -8.35
CA ASP A 217 11.45 4.31 -7.32
C ASP A 217 11.43 5.84 -7.52
N GLN A 218 11.17 6.56 -6.42
CA GLN A 218 11.16 8.02 -6.22
C GLN A 218 9.79 8.71 -6.37
N TYR A 219 9.11 8.97 -5.24
CA TYR A 219 7.89 9.77 -5.20
C TYR A 219 8.16 11.15 -4.61
N TYR A 220 8.44 12.09 -5.52
CA TYR A 220 8.71 13.50 -5.25
C TYR A 220 7.43 14.34 -5.07
N GLU A 221 7.49 15.21 -4.07
CA GLU A 221 7.22 16.66 -4.14
C GLU A 221 5.77 17.19 -4.06
N VAL A 222 5.49 17.83 -2.92
CA VAL A 222 4.91 19.18 -2.86
C VAL A 222 6.06 20.19 -2.88
N ASN A 223 6.25 20.88 -4.01
CA ASN A 223 7.35 21.82 -4.22
C ASN A 223 7.06 23.11 -3.46
N HIS A 224 7.69 23.31 -2.30
CA HIS A 224 7.82 24.64 -1.73
C HIS A 224 9.07 25.32 -2.30
N LYS A 225 8.97 25.78 -3.54
CA LYS A 225 9.76 26.90 -4.04
C LYS A 225 8.81 27.98 -4.56
N SER A 226 8.44 28.92 -3.69
CA SER A 226 8.25 30.29 -4.16
C SER A 226 9.63 30.96 -4.17
N PRO A 227 10.14 31.42 -5.32
CA PRO A 227 11.18 32.45 -5.34
C PRO A 227 10.58 33.72 -4.73
N GLU A 228 11.30 34.35 -3.80
CA GLU A 228 10.99 35.69 -3.29
C GLU A 228 9.56 35.85 -2.74
N ALA A 229 9.31 35.30 -1.56
CA ALA A 229 8.25 35.81 -0.69
C ALA A 229 8.69 37.17 -0.10
N ARG A 230 8.70 38.22 -0.93
CA ARG A 230 8.07 39.47 -0.50
C ARG A 230 6.60 39.13 -0.34
N ALA A 231 6.08 39.34 0.87
CA ALA A 231 4.69 39.17 1.24
C ALA A 231 3.72 39.46 0.09
N TYR A 232 3.29 38.41 -0.61
CA TYR A 232 2.10 38.37 -1.43
C TYR A 232 1.52 36.96 -1.35
N ASN A 233 0.43 36.90 -0.61
CA ASN A 233 -0.39 35.74 -0.34
C ASN A 233 -0.92 35.13 -1.64
N SER A 234 -0.70 33.84 -1.83
CA SER A 234 -1.69 32.96 -2.42
C SER A 234 -1.87 31.79 -1.45
N PRO A 235 -3.08 31.54 -0.96
CA PRO A 235 -3.32 30.86 0.29
C PRO A 235 -2.90 29.40 0.17
N THR A 236 -1.88 28.99 0.92
CA THR A 236 -2.06 27.79 1.72
C THR A 236 -3.40 27.99 2.43
N TYR A 237 -4.43 27.22 2.08
CA TYR A 237 -5.52 27.02 3.02
C TYR A 237 -4.97 26.13 4.14
N LEU A 238 -4.02 26.67 4.91
CA LEU A 238 -4.08 26.59 6.36
C LEU A 238 -5.46 27.15 6.70
N TYR A 239 -6.44 26.26 6.75
CA TYR A 239 -7.68 26.53 7.44
C TYR A 239 -7.28 26.61 8.91
N TYR A 240 -6.73 27.75 9.32
CA TYR A 240 -6.91 28.16 10.69
C TYR A 240 -8.42 28.30 10.84
N PRO A 241 -9.10 27.50 11.68
CA PRO A 241 -10.36 27.99 12.21
C PRO A 241 -10.06 29.39 12.72
N TYR A 242 -10.82 30.37 12.22
CA TYR A 242 -10.93 31.66 12.87
C TYR A 242 -11.66 31.43 14.21
N SER A 243 -11.04 30.72 15.14
CA SER A 243 -11.37 30.80 16.56
C SER A 243 -10.61 32.00 17.12
N ASN A 244 -10.94 33.19 16.62
CA ASN A 244 -10.53 34.39 17.34
C ASN A 244 -11.41 34.51 18.58
N TYR A 245 -10.75 34.67 19.72
CA TYR A 245 -11.26 34.89 21.08
C TYR A 245 -11.57 33.67 21.96
N TYR A 246 -10.54 32.87 22.23
CA TYR A 246 -10.22 32.60 23.63
C TYR A 246 -8.77 33.00 23.88
N GLN A 247 -8.57 33.89 24.85
CA GLN A 247 -7.26 34.15 25.41
C GLN A 247 -6.62 32.81 25.79
N LEU A 248 -5.40 32.57 25.32
CA LEU A 248 -4.53 31.52 25.82
C LEU A 248 -4.24 31.80 27.29
N VAL A 249 -5.15 31.39 28.16
CA VAL A 249 -4.74 30.96 29.49
C VAL A 249 -4.05 29.63 29.23
N PRO A 250 -2.74 29.48 29.51
CA PRO A 250 -2.14 28.16 29.55
C PRO A 250 -2.85 27.43 30.68
N GLN A 251 -3.90 26.68 30.36
CA GLN A 251 -4.35 25.66 31.26
C GLN A 251 -3.21 24.64 31.23
N GLU A 252 -2.49 24.50 32.34
CA GLU A 252 -1.60 23.36 32.57
C GLU A 252 -2.47 22.09 32.58
N SER A 253 -2.93 21.68 31.39
CA SER A 253 -3.55 20.38 31.19
C SER A 253 -2.41 19.39 31.11
N THR A 254 -2.40 18.44 32.03
CA THR A 254 -1.46 17.33 31.98
C THR A 254 -1.80 16.49 30.75
N ILE A 255 -0.89 16.44 29.78
CA ILE A 255 -1.03 15.56 28.61
C ILE A 255 -1.16 14.13 29.14
N PRO A 256 -2.23 13.39 28.78
CA PRO A 256 -2.38 11.99 29.18
C PRO A 256 -1.20 11.14 28.69
N GLU A 257 -0.81 10.14 29.47
CA GLU A 257 0.22 9.18 29.06
C GLU A 257 -0.17 8.42 27.79
N ILE A 258 -1.47 8.14 27.63
CA ILE A 258 -2.05 7.45 26.49
C ILE A 258 -3.25 8.25 25.98
N ILE A 259 -3.33 8.44 24.66
CA ILE A 259 -4.52 8.93 23.97
C ILE A 259 -5.12 7.82 23.10
N TYR A 260 -6.41 7.93 22.82
CA TYR A 260 -7.23 6.91 22.17
C TYR A 260 -8.04 7.48 21.00
N PRO A 261 -7.43 7.83 19.86
CA PRO A 261 -8.20 8.33 18.73
C PRO A 261 -9.16 7.24 18.18
N GLU A 262 -10.45 7.55 18.12
CA GLU A 262 -11.50 6.70 17.53
C GLU A 262 -11.76 7.13 16.07
N ILE A 263 -11.42 6.28 15.09
CA ILE A 263 -11.44 6.63 13.66
C ILE A 263 -12.71 6.09 12.98
N LEU A 264 -13.43 6.99 12.30
CA LEU A 264 -14.45 6.63 11.32
C LEU A 264 -13.78 6.36 9.97
N VAL A 265 -13.85 5.14 9.48
CA VAL A 265 -13.25 4.77 8.19
C VAL A 265 -14.31 4.80 7.10
N VAL A 266 -14.03 5.47 5.99
CA VAL A 266 -14.90 5.50 4.81
C VAL A 266 -14.22 4.77 3.66
N VAL A 267 -14.83 3.69 3.19
CA VAL A 267 -14.33 2.94 2.03
C VAL A 267 -14.85 3.57 0.75
N ASP A 268 -14.07 3.68 -0.31
CA ASP A 268 -14.60 4.10 -1.62
C ASP A 268 -15.34 2.98 -2.35
N TYR A 269 -16.31 3.34 -3.19
CA TYR A 269 -17.16 2.36 -3.88
C TYR A 269 -16.37 1.35 -4.73
N GLU A 270 -15.29 1.80 -5.36
CA GLU A 270 -14.51 0.94 -6.25
C GLU A 270 -13.72 -0.09 -5.45
N MET A 271 -13.15 0.29 -4.29
CA MET A 271 -12.52 -0.66 -3.38
C MET A 271 -13.52 -1.70 -2.85
N LEU A 272 -14.72 -1.25 -2.45
CA LEU A 272 -15.79 -2.16 -2.02
C LEU A 272 -16.15 -3.16 -3.13
N ASN A 273 -16.27 -2.69 -4.37
CA ASN A 273 -16.62 -3.53 -5.51
C ASN A 273 -15.47 -4.50 -5.90
N GLU A 274 -14.22 -4.11 -5.72
CA GLU A 274 -13.03 -4.92 -6.05
C GLU A 274 -12.72 -5.98 -4.98
N ILE A 275 -12.89 -5.66 -3.69
CA ILE A 275 -12.61 -6.57 -2.57
C ILE A 275 -13.84 -7.40 -2.19
N HIS A 276 -15.04 -6.90 -2.52
CA HIS A 276 -16.35 -7.43 -2.13
C HIS A 276 -16.71 -7.25 -0.65
N GLU A 277 -18.02 -7.20 -0.38
CA GLU A 277 -18.57 -6.93 0.95
C GLU A 277 -18.16 -7.97 2.00
N ASP A 278 -17.97 -9.23 1.59
CA ASP A 278 -17.63 -10.33 2.51
C ASP A 278 -16.22 -10.18 3.12
N HIS A 279 -15.31 -9.48 2.42
CA HIS A 279 -13.90 -9.34 2.80
C HIS A 279 -13.48 -7.91 3.14
N ILE A 280 -14.22 -6.90 2.68
CA ILE A 280 -13.81 -5.48 2.83
C ILE A 280 -13.62 -5.06 4.28
N LEU A 281 -14.45 -5.56 5.20
CA LEU A 281 -14.37 -5.18 6.61
C LEU A 281 -13.06 -5.65 7.24
N MET A 282 -12.65 -6.88 6.92
CA MET A 282 -11.41 -7.46 7.43
C MET A 282 -10.19 -6.88 6.73
N TYR A 283 -10.30 -6.58 5.44
CA TYR A 283 -9.31 -5.76 4.75
C TYR A 283 -9.08 -4.43 5.51
N VAL A 284 -10.15 -3.65 5.74
CA VAL A 284 -10.08 -2.38 6.48
C VAL A 284 -9.45 -2.57 7.86
N ILE A 285 -9.88 -3.58 8.62
CA ILE A 285 -9.30 -3.89 9.93
C ILE A 285 -7.80 -4.13 9.83
N HIS A 286 -7.35 -5.01 8.93
CA HIS A 286 -5.93 -5.33 8.79
C HIS A 286 -5.10 -4.11 8.39
N ARG A 287 -5.59 -3.29 7.47
CA ARG A 287 -4.90 -2.06 7.03
C ARG A 287 -4.75 -1.07 8.18
N TRP A 288 -5.83 -0.79 8.90
CA TRP A 288 -5.81 0.14 10.04
C TRP A 288 -5.07 -0.42 11.26
N ASN A 289 -5.06 -1.74 11.44
CA ASN A 289 -4.23 -2.40 12.44
C ASN A 289 -2.74 -2.11 12.19
N LEU A 290 -2.32 -2.12 10.92
CA LEU A 290 -0.95 -1.78 10.53
C LEU A 290 -0.65 -0.29 10.69
N VAL A 291 -1.63 0.59 10.42
CA VAL A 291 -1.51 2.02 10.76
C VAL A 291 -1.26 2.19 12.26
N ASP A 292 -2.07 1.55 13.11
CA ASP A 292 -1.89 1.57 14.57
C ASP A 292 -0.51 1.05 14.98
N MET A 293 -0.02 -0.04 14.37
CA MET A 293 1.31 -0.58 14.65
C MET A 293 2.44 0.44 14.40
N VAL A 294 2.35 1.30 13.39
CA VAL A 294 3.33 2.37 13.14
C VAL A 294 3.43 3.35 14.32
N TYR A 295 2.32 3.60 15.02
CA TYR A 295 2.29 4.52 16.16
C TYR A 295 2.74 3.91 17.49
N ARG A 296 2.79 2.57 17.61
CA ARG A 296 3.13 1.90 18.88
C ARG A 296 4.55 2.13 19.40
N GLY A 297 5.44 2.65 18.55
CA GLY A 297 6.76 3.10 18.95
C GLY A 297 6.74 4.34 19.87
N LEU A 298 5.62 5.07 19.92
CA LEU A 298 5.47 6.27 20.73
C LEU A 298 5.19 5.94 22.21
N ARG A 299 5.85 6.68 23.11
CA ARG A 299 5.73 6.49 24.58
C ARG A 299 5.22 7.72 25.32
N SER A 300 5.25 8.91 24.72
CA SER A 300 4.93 10.17 25.41
C SER A 300 4.34 11.21 24.45
N PRO A 301 3.03 11.11 24.14
CA PRO A 301 2.12 10.05 24.61
C PRO A 301 2.29 8.75 23.82
N ALA A 302 1.82 7.64 24.38
CA ALA A 302 1.45 6.49 23.56
C ALA A 302 0.11 6.78 22.85
N ILE A 303 -0.03 6.31 21.63
CA ILE A 303 -1.23 6.51 20.80
C ILE A 303 -1.79 5.14 20.47
N LYS A 304 -3.07 4.90 20.80
CA LYS A 304 -3.75 3.63 20.55
C LYS A 304 -5.04 3.89 19.79
N PHE A 305 -5.12 3.42 18.55
CA PHE A 305 -6.30 3.65 17.74
C PHE A 305 -7.40 2.63 18.00
N SER A 306 -8.62 3.03 17.68
CA SER A 306 -9.76 2.12 17.53
C SER A 306 -10.64 2.56 16.37
N ILE A 307 -11.42 1.64 15.82
CA ILE A 307 -12.39 1.92 14.76
C ILE A 307 -13.72 2.31 15.42
N ALA A 308 -14.10 3.58 15.25
CA ALA A 308 -15.37 4.15 15.68
C ALA A 308 -16.56 3.67 14.83
N GLY A 309 -16.30 3.36 13.57
CA GLY A 309 -17.30 2.90 12.61
C GLY A 309 -16.72 2.78 11.21
N ILE A 310 -17.43 2.07 10.34
CA ILE A 310 -17.04 1.88 8.93
C ILE A 310 -18.20 2.31 8.04
N ILE A 311 -17.94 3.13 7.04
CA ILE A 311 -18.91 3.50 6.01
C ILE A 311 -18.62 2.72 4.73
N LEU A 312 -19.62 1.95 4.29
CA LEU A 312 -19.64 1.23 3.03
C LEU A 312 -20.59 1.92 2.05
N PRO A 313 -20.09 2.55 0.98
CA PRO A 313 -20.94 3.14 -0.04
C PRO A 313 -21.49 2.05 -0.95
N MET A 314 -22.78 1.77 -0.85
CA MET A 314 -23.44 0.68 -1.58
C MET A 314 -23.88 1.09 -3.00
N SER A 315 -23.54 2.31 -3.42
CA SER A 315 -23.82 2.84 -4.76
C SER A 315 -22.72 3.81 -5.20
N PRO A 316 -22.38 3.90 -6.50
CA PRO A 316 -21.24 4.69 -7.01
C PRO A 316 -21.25 6.16 -6.59
N ASP A 317 -22.44 6.74 -6.43
CA ASP A 317 -22.63 8.16 -6.14
C ASP A 317 -22.88 8.47 -4.67
N SER A 318 -22.71 7.49 -3.76
CA SER A 318 -22.95 7.65 -2.31
C SER A 318 -21.94 8.57 -1.64
N LEU A 319 -20.74 8.72 -2.22
CA LEU A 319 -19.70 9.61 -1.73
C LEU A 319 -19.61 10.84 -2.63
N GLN A 320 -20.62 11.71 -2.57
CA GLN A 320 -20.76 12.86 -3.46
C GLN A 320 -19.54 13.77 -3.50
N TYR A 321 -18.78 13.87 -2.41
CA TYR A 321 -17.58 14.69 -2.35
C TYR A 321 -16.49 14.27 -3.35
N PHE A 322 -16.46 13.00 -3.78
CA PHE A 322 -15.59 12.58 -4.88
C PHE A 322 -16.11 13.03 -6.24
N SER A 323 -17.42 13.15 -6.42
CA SER A 323 -17.99 13.72 -7.65
C SER A 323 -17.67 15.21 -7.75
N ASP A 324 -17.74 15.95 -6.64
CA ASP A 324 -17.39 17.37 -6.59
C ASP A 324 -15.90 17.62 -6.91
N GLY A 325 -15.02 16.73 -6.45
CA GLY A 325 -13.59 16.76 -6.76
C GLY A 325 -13.22 16.07 -8.07
N SER A 326 -14.17 15.50 -8.81
CA SER A 326 -13.86 14.78 -10.04
C SER A 326 -13.68 15.70 -11.24
N TYR A 327 -12.70 15.38 -12.07
CA TYR A 327 -12.46 16.07 -13.33
C TYR A 327 -11.93 15.09 -14.39
N TYR A 328 -11.93 15.50 -15.66
CA TYR A 328 -11.46 14.67 -16.76
C TYR A 328 -10.18 15.24 -17.37
N THR A 329 -9.16 14.40 -17.51
CA THR A 329 -7.95 14.68 -18.31
C THR A 329 -7.64 13.47 -19.18
N ASN A 330 -7.35 13.67 -20.46
CA ASN A 330 -7.06 12.59 -21.42
C ASN A 330 -8.09 11.44 -21.41
N ASN A 331 -9.38 11.76 -21.30
CA ASN A 331 -10.50 10.80 -21.17
C ASN A 331 -10.43 9.88 -19.94
N ARG A 332 -9.63 10.24 -18.93
CA ARG A 332 -9.60 9.56 -17.63
C ARG A 332 -10.31 10.42 -16.59
N LYS A 333 -11.13 9.77 -15.76
CA LYS A 333 -11.74 10.41 -14.59
C LYS A 333 -10.70 10.44 -13.48
N ASN A 334 -10.38 11.64 -13.02
CA ASN A 334 -9.44 11.91 -11.95
C ASN A 334 -10.14 12.56 -10.75
N ILE A 335 -9.45 12.57 -9.61
CA ILE A 335 -9.94 13.09 -8.34
C ILE A 335 -8.94 14.11 -7.82
N ASP A 336 -9.39 15.34 -7.63
CA ASP A 336 -8.67 16.37 -6.90
C ASP A 336 -8.89 16.14 -5.39
N MET A 337 -7.83 15.69 -4.71
CA MET A 337 -7.90 15.35 -3.27
C MET A 337 -8.26 16.56 -2.40
N ASN A 338 -7.77 17.76 -2.72
CA ASN A 338 -8.04 18.95 -1.92
C ASN A 338 -9.50 19.40 -2.05
N THR A 339 -10.04 19.37 -3.27
CA THR A 339 -11.45 19.68 -3.53
C THR A 339 -12.35 18.62 -2.89
N SER A 340 -11.98 17.35 -3.02
CA SER A 340 -12.71 16.23 -2.39
C SER A 340 -12.70 16.34 -0.86
N LEU A 341 -11.56 16.66 -0.26
CA LEU A 341 -11.41 16.83 1.19
C LEU A 341 -12.25 18.02 1.69
N ASN A 342 -12.24 19.14 0.96
CA ASN A 342 -13.08 20.29 1.28
C ASN A 342 -14.58 19.92 1.26
N SER A 343 -15.03 19.16 0.26
CA SER A 343 -16.42 18.70 0.18
C SER A 343 -16.75 17.64 1.24
N PHE A 344 -15.80 16.75 1.57
CA PHE A 344 -15.98 15.68 2.55
C PHE A 344 -16.36 16.22 3.94
N LYS A 345 -15.72 17.31 4.39
CA LYS A 345 -16.06 17.97 5.67
C LYS A 345 -17.53 18.39 5.77
N ARG A 346 -18.07 18.94 4.67
CA ARG A 346 -19.48 19.38 4.58
C ARG A 346 -20.40 18.18 4.47
N TRP A 347 -20.00 17.17 3.71
CA TRP A 347 -20.73 15.93 3.59
C TRP A 347 -20.92 15.28 4.97
N LEU A 348 -19.88 15.16 5.79
CA LEU A 348 -20.00 14.65 7.16
C LEU A 348 -20.99 15.47 8.01
N PHE A 349 -20.92 16.81 7.91
CA PHE A 349 -21.82 17.68 8.67
C PHE A 349 -23.29 17.47 8.28
N LEU A 350 -23.58 17.40 6.98
CA LEU A 350 -24.92 17.17 6.45
C LEU A 350 -25.48 15.79 6.86
N HIS A 351 -24.61 14.80 7.02
CA HIS A 351 -25.00 13.43 7.37
C HIS A 351 -24.90 13.12 8.87
N ASN A 352 -24.73 14.13 9.74
CA ASN A 352 -24.65 13.97 11.20
C ASN A 352 -25.85 13.21 11.81
N HIS A 353 -27.02 13.32 11.21
CA HIS A 353 -28.23 12.63 11.66
C HIS A 353 -28.17 11.10 11.48
N ILE A 354 -27.28 10.62 10.59
CA ILE A 354 -27.04 9.21 10.32
C ILE A 354 -25.74 8.76 10.98
N ILE A 355 -24.68 9.58 10.84
CA ILE A 355 -23.34 9.33 11.34
C ILE A 355 -23.06 10.40 12.40
N PRO A 356 -23.29 10.14 13.69
CA PRO A 356 -23.16 11.17 14.71
C PRO A 356 -21.74 11.72 14.76
N ILE A 357 -21.55 13.03 14.59
CA ILE A 357 -20.22 13.67 14.56
C ILE A 357 -19.44 13.44 15.86
N ASN A 358 -20.13 13.23 16.98
CA ASN A 358 -19.51 12.96 18.28
C ASN A 358 -19.20 11.47 18.51
N SER A 359 -19.38 10.61 17.51
CA SER A 359 -19.08 9.17 17.61
C SER A 359 -17.66 8.81 17.18
N TYR A 360 -16.87 9.76 16.69
CA TYR A 360 -15.51 9.57 16.19
C TYR A 360 -14.67 10.83 16.38
N ASP A 361 -13.35 10.69 16.41
CA ASP A 361 -12.38 11.78 16.62
C ASP A 361 -11.70 12.24 15.34
N LEU A 362 -11.68 11.35 14.34
CA LEU A 362 -11.16 11.57 13.00
C LEU A 362 -11.95 10.73 11.98
N ALA A 363 -12.29 11.31 10.83
CA ALA A 363 -12.87 10.59 9.71
C ALA A 363 -11.86 10.46 8.57
N VAL A 364 -11.63 9.26 8.07
CA VAL A 364 -10.63 9.00 7.02
C VAL A 364 -11.24 8.20 5.89
N THR A 365 -11.22 8.77 4.68
CA THR A 365 -11.64 8.05 3.48
C THR A 365 -10.46 7.34 2.83
N MET A 366 -10.63 6.04 2.56
CA MET A 366 -9.69 5.21 1.81
C MET A 366 -10.12 5.13 0.34
N LEU A 367 -9.21 5.50 -0.57
CA LEU A 367 -9.48 5.60 -2.01
C LEU A 367 -8.60 4.62 -2.79
N SER A 368 -9.21 3.68 -3.51
CA SER A 368 -8.48 2.73 -4.37
C SER A 368 -7.86 3.35 -5.62
N LYS A 369 -8.37 4.49 -6.09
CA LYS A 369 -7.89 5.16 -7.30
C LYS A 369 -6.75 6.12 -7.00
N ARG A 370 -5.70 6.06 -7.81
CA ARG A 370 -4.63 7.07 -7.83
C ARG A 370 -5.23 8.42 -8.23
N PRO A 371 -5.22 9.44 -7.37
CA PRO A 371 -5.56 10.79 -7.80
C PRO A 371 -4.47 11.28 -8.77
N GLU A 372 -4.87 11.89 -9.87
CA GLU A 372 -3.97 12.71 -10.67
C GLU A 372 -4.12 14.16 -10.21
N PRO A 373 -3.05 14.99 -10.29
CA PRO A 373 -3.15 16.41 -10.04
C PRO A 373 -3.82 17.13 -11.23
N ASN A 374 -4.61 18.16 -10.92
CA ASN A 374 -5.29 18.95 -11.94
C ASN A 374 -4.29 19.86 -12.68
N SER A 375 -4.01 19.55 -13.95
CA SER A 375 -3.08 20.32 -14.79
C SER A 375 -3.49 21.79 -15.00
N ASN A 376 -4.77 22.12 -14.84
CA ASN A 376 -5.28 23.48 -15.03
C ASN A 376 -4.98 24.42 -13.85
N GLN A 377 -4.50 23.88 -12.72
CA GLN A 377 -4.06 24.68 -11.57
C GLN A 377 -2.55 24.94 -11.55
N GLY A 378 -1.82 24.64 -12.65
CA GLY A 378 -0.37 24.84 -12.74
C GLY A 378 0.46 23.85 -11.93
N TRP A 379 -0.17 22.83 -11.34
CA TRP A 379 0.50 21.79 -10.58
C TRP A 379 1.02 20.67 -11.49
N SER A 380 2.25 20.26 -11.23
CA SER A 380 2.98 19.19 -11.91
C SER A 380 2.12 17.93 -12.10
N ILE A 381 1.82 17.59 -13.36
CA ILE A 381 1.25 16.31 -13.83
C ILE A 381 2.08 15.06 -13.45
N PHE A 382 3.21 15.22 -12.75
CA PHE A 382 4.16 14.14 -12.47
C PHE A 382 4.11 13.60 -11.04
N ASN A 383 3.38 14.25 -10.11
CA ASN A 383 3.41 13.90 -8.68
C ASN A 383 2.01 13.56 -8.15
N PRO A 384 1.64 12.28 -8.04
CA PRO A 384 0.35 11.91 -7.42
C PRO A 384 0.40 12.17 -5.91
N GLN A 385 -0.58 12.91 -5.40
CA GLN A 385 -0.79 13.04 -3.97
C GLN A 385 -1.29 11.69 -3.41
N ARG A 386 -0.69 11.15 -2.35
CA ARG A 386 -1.16 9.89 -1.72
C ARG A 386 -2.14 10.11 -0.58
N GLY A 387 -2.23 11.33 -0.07
CA GLY A 387 -3.17 11.68 0.99
C GLY A 387 -3.32 13.18 1.19
N ALA A 388 -4.35 13.56 1.93
CA ALA A 388 -4.60 14.92 2.34
C ALA A 388 -5.33 14.93 3.69
N ALA A 389 -4.83 15.75 4.62
CA ALA A 389 -5.47 16.03 5.90
C ALA A 389 -5.31 17.50 6.29
N TYR A 390 -6.16 17.96 7.21
CA TYR A 390 -5.97 19.27 7.84
C TYR A 390 -5.06 19.16 9.06
N PRO A 391 -3.98 19.97 9.14
CA PRO A 391 -3.08 19.94 10.29
C PRO A 391 -3.79 20.30 11.60
N GLY A 392 -3.61 19.46 12.63
CA GLY A 392 -4.16 19.68 13.97
C GLY A 392 -5.70 19.66 14.05
N SER A 393 -6.36 18.99 13.09
CA SER A 393 -7.80 18.99 12.95
C SER A 393 -8.54 17.93 13.77
N ALA A 394 -7.83 16.99 14.41
CA ALA A 394 -8.50 15.99 15.25
C ALA A 394 -9.37 16.67 16.32
N CYS A 395 -10.57 16.13 16.56
CA CYS A 395 -11.65 16.72 17.36
C CYS A 395 -12.34 17.97 16.78
N GLU A 396 -11.87 18.56 15.68
CA GLU A 396 -12.34 19.88 15.24
C GLU A 396 -13.66 19.85 14.44
N ILE A 397 -14.58 20.74 14.81
CA ILE A 397 -15.86 20.97 14.14
C ILE A 397 -16.07 22.48 14.02
N ASP A 398 -16.36 22.96 12.81
CA ASP A 398 -16.75 24.35 12.55
C ASP A 398 -18.27 24.42 12.32
N TYR A 399 -19.02 24.74 13.36
CA TYR A 399 -20.48 24.88 13.29
C TYR A 399 -20.94 26.10 12.48
N TYR A 400 -20.11 27.15 12.38
CA TYR A 400 -20.46 28.35 11.60
C TYR A 400 -20.42 28.04 10.10
N ARG A 401 -19.38 27.31 9.66
CA ARG A 401 -19.23 26.88 8.26
C ARG A 401 -19.92 25.57 7.96
N GLN A 402 -20.50 24.92 8.97
CA GLN A 402 -21.15 23.61 8.85
C GLN A 402 -20.18 22.55 8.29
N GLU A 403 -19.00 22.46 8.90
CA GLU A 403 -17.89 21.60 8.47
C GLU A 403 -17.37 20.74 9.62
N VAL A 404 -17.19 19.44 9.37
CA VAL A 404 -16.46 18.54 10.28
C VAL A 404 -15.00 18.51 9.83
N VAL A 405 -14.14 19.31 10.48
CA VAL A 405 -12.77 19.58 10.01
C VAL A 405 -11.83 18.40 10.27
N LYS A 406 -12.14 17.57 11.26
CA LYS A 406 -11.50 16.27 11.57
C LYS A 406 -11.64 15.22 10.45
N ALA A 407 -11.09 15.51 9.28
CA ALA A 407 -11.24 14.73 8.05
C ALA A 407 -9.91 14.57 7.32
N ALA A 408 -9.70 13.38 6.74
CA ALA A 408 -8.59 13.07 5.85
C ALA A 408 -9.05 12.17 4.70
N ILE A 409 -8.30 12.18 3.59
CA ILE A 409 -8.44 11.26 2.46
C ILE A 409 -7.07 10.63 2.22
N VAL A 410 -7.04 9.31 2.08
CA VAL A 410 -5.81 8.53 1.86
C VAL A 410 -6.03 7.61 0.66
N MET A 411 -5.01 7.46 -0.17
CA MET A 411 -4.95 6.44 -1.20
C MET A 411 -4.66 5.09 -0.56
N ASP A 412 -5.33 4.05 -1.03
CA ASP A 412 -5.05 2.67 -0.66
C ASP A 412 -5.27 1.76 -1.87
N ALA A 413 -4.18 1.48 -2.60
CA ALA A 413 -4.11 0.54 -3.72
C ALA A 413 -3.60 -0.84 -3.29
N GLY A 414 -3.69 -1.18 -2.00
CA GLY A 414 -3.25 -2.48 -1.45
C GLY A 414 -1.75 -2.62 -1.19
N VAL A 415 -0.92 -1.64 -1.55
CA VAL A 415 0.52 -1.66 -1.25
C VAL A 415 0.82 -1.14 0.17
N TYR A 416 1.95 -1.54 0.75
CA TYR A 416 2.30 -1.22 2.13
C TYR A 416 2.59 0.27 2.32
N VAL A 417 3.14 0.94 1.30
CA VAL A 417 3.39 2.38 1.35
C VAL A 417 2.13 3.21 1.62
N ASP A 418 0.95 2.69 1.27
CA ASP A 418 -0.32 3.38 1.52
C ASP A 418 -0.75 3.32 3.00
N ILE A 419 -0.30 2.31 3.76
CA ILE A 419 -0.43 2.29 5.23
C ILE A 419 0.43 3.41 5.84
N ILE A 420 1.62 3.62 5.28
CA ILE A 420 2.52 4.70 5.73
C ILE A 420 1.93 6.07 5.40
N ALA A 421 1.35 6.22 4.20
CA ALA A 421 0.63 7.43 3.83
C ALA A 421 -0.56 7.69 4.76
N ALA A 422 -1.35 6.67 5.10
CA ALA A 422 -2.43 6.83 6.07
C ALA A 422 -1.94 7.25 7.45
N ALA A 423 -0.86 6.63 7.94
CA ALA A 423 -0.22 7.05 9.19
C ALA A 423 0.29 8.49 9.13
N HIS A 424 0.85 8.93 8.00
CA HIS A 424 1.30 10.31 7.75
C HIS A 424 0.15 11.33 7.82
N GLU A 425 -0.97 11.07 7.15
CA GLU A 425 -2.12 11.98 7.16
C GLU A 425 -2.81 12.07 8.54
N VAL A 426 -2.84 10.95 9.26
CA VAL A 426 -3.31 10.95 10.67
C VAL A 426 -2.37 11.79 11.54
N ALA A 427 -1.06 11.76 11.29
CA ALA A 427 -0.10 12.56 12.05
C ALA A 427 -0.27 14.06 11.78
N HIS A 428 -0.57 14.44 10.53
CA HIS A 428 -1.01 15.81 10.23
C HIS A 428 -2.24 16.17 11.08
N SER A 429 -3.26 15.32 11.15
CA SER A 429 -4.46 15.55 11.96
C SER A 429 -4.15 15.72 13.46
N LEU A 430 -3.08 15.09 13.94
CA LEU A 430 -2.55 15.23 15.30
C LEU A 430 -1.53 16.38 15.46
N GLY A 431 -1.43 17.26 14.47
CA GLY A 431 -0.67 18.52 14.54
C GLY A 431 0.78 18.44 14.06
N ALA A 432 1.22 17.33 13.48
CA ALA A 432 2.53 17.25 12.85
C ALA A 432 2.58 18.06 11.54
N ASP A 433 3.70 18.72 11.30
CA ASP A 433 4.05 19.28 9.99
C ASP A 433 5.13 18.41 9.34
N HIS A 434 5.39 18.65 8.07
CA HIS A 434 6.49 18.02 7.36
C HIS A 434 7.85 18.34 8.01
N THR A 435 8.73 17.35 8.07
CA THR A 435 10.03 17.49 8.75
C THR A 435 11.15 18.02 7.85
N ASP A 436 10.93 18.11 6.54
CA ASP A 436 11.97 18.43 5.55
C ASP A 436 12.63 19.78 5.82
N GLY A 437 13.93 19.75 6.13
CA GLY A 437 14.75 20.96 6.30
C GLY A 437 14.44 21.80 7.55
N ILE A 438 13.44 21.41 8.35
CA ILE A 438 13.08 22.08 9.61
C ILE A 438 13.57 21.27 10.81
N CYS A 439 13.46 19.94 10.74
CA CYS A 439 13.91 19.08 11.82
C CYS A 439 15.40 18.82 11.72
N ASN A 440 16.16 19.18 12.76
CA ASN A 440 17.55 18.77 12.91
C ASN A 440 17.60 17.26 13.17
N GLY A 441 17.63 16.48 12.10
CA GLY A 441 17.61 15.03 12.16
C GLY A 441 18.07 14.40 10.86
N PRO A 442 18.43 13.11 10.89
CA PRO A 442 18.72 12.40 9.67
C PRO A 442 17.46 12.25 8.81
N PRO A 443 17.59 12.13 7.49
CA PRO A 443 16.44 12.10 6.59
C PRO A 443 15.69 10.76 6.64
N ASN A 444 14.54 10.74 5.94
CA ASN A 444 13.64 9.64 5.63
C ASN A 444 12.74 9.15 6.78
N TYR A 445 12.33 10.06 7.68
CA TYR A 445 11.25 9.78 8.64
C TYR A 445 9.86 9.82 7.96
N ILE A 446 8.86 9.25 8.64
CA ILE A 446 7.50 9.16 8.10
C ILE A 446 6.88 10.50 7.68
N MET A 447 7.22 11.60 8.36
CA MET A 447 6.70 12.95 8.08
C MET A 447 7.51 13.74 7.04
N GLU A 448 8.40 13.11 6.28
CA GLU A 448 8.97 13.77 5.11
C GLU A 448 7.93 13.88 3.99
N LYS A 449 7.97 14.98 3.24
CA LYS A 449 7.16 15.20 2.03
C LYS A 449 7.37 14.10 0.98
N VAL A 450 8.53 13.46 1.03
CA VAL A 450 8.98 12.45 0.07
C VAL A 450 9.23 11.17 0.84
N ILE A 451 8.28 10.23 0.72
CA ILE A 451 8.44 8.88 1.26
C ILE A 451 9.49 8.15 0.41
N LYS A 452 10.69 7.96 0.98
CA LYS A 452 11.75 7.15 0.37
C LYS A 452 11.81 5.79 1.04
N HIS A 453 12.02 4.74 0.26
CA HIS A 453 12.30 3.41 0.79
C HIS A 453 13.52 3.48 1.70
N SER A 454 13.28 3.39 3.00
CA SER A 454 14.30 3.39 4.04
C SER A 454 13.75 2.67 5.26
N SER A 455 14.62 2.19 6.14
CA SER A 455 14.19 1.60 7.41
C SER A 455 13.46 2.59 8.33
N ARG A 456 13.68 3.90 8.12
CA ARG A 456 13.13 4.98 8.97
C ARG A 456 11.78 5.51 8.51
N VAL A 457 11.28 4.99 7.40
CA VAL A 457 10.00 5.42 6.82
C VAL A 457 8.80 5.13 7.72
N VAL A 458 9.01 4.27 8.74
CA VAL A 458 8.04 3.92 9.78
C VAL A 458 8.40 4.51 11.16
N GLU A 459 9.48 5.30 11.23
CA GLU A 459 9.96 5.92 12.46
C GLU A 459 9.49 7.38 12.55
N TRP A 460 9.27 7.83 13.79
CA TRP A 460 8.86 9.19 14.11
C TRP A 460 10.09 10.06 14.45
N SER A 461 10.20 11.22 13.83
CA SER A 461 11.23 12.19 14.21
C SER A 461 10.93 12.82 15.56
N GLN A 462 11.96 13.32 16.25
CA GLN A 462 11.78 14.07 17.50
C GLN A 462 10.87 15.31 17.31
N CYS A 463 10.98 16.02 16.18
CA CYS A 463 10.13 17.16 15.90
C CYS A 463 8.66 16.77 15.73
N THR A 464 8.39 15.58 15.17
CA THR A 464 7.04 15.05 15.06
C THR A 464 6.47 14.71 16.43
N VAL A 465 7.26 14.08 17.30
CA VAL A 465 6.86 13.79 18.69
C VAL A 465 6.56 15.09 19.46
N GLU A 466 7.40 16.12 19.29
CA GLU A 466 7.16 17.44 19.89
C GLU A 466 5.91 18.11 19.34
N ALA A 467 5.63 17.96 18.04
CA ALA A 467 4.40 18.46 17.43
C ALA A 467 3.15 17.81 18.03
N PHE A 468 3.16 16.49 18.23
CA PHE A 468 2.07 15.79 18.93
C PHE A 468 1.88 16.34 20.35
N GLN A 469 2.96 16.53 21.11
CA GLN A 469 2.85 17.11 22.45
C GLN A 469 2.28 18.54 22.41
N ASN A 470 2.72 19.37 21.47
CA ASN A 470 2.21 20.73 21.29
C ASN A 470 0.72 20.75 20.94
N PHE A 471 0.28 19.85 20.08
CA PHE A 471 -1.14 19.67 19.77
C PHE A 471 -1.92 19.26 21.02
N LEU A 472 -1.42 18.30 21.79
CA LEU A 472 -2.11 17.81 22.99
C LEU A 472 -2.15 18.83 24.13
N ARG A 473 -1.19 19.75 24.22
CA ARG A 473 -1.26 20.90 25.14
C ARG A 473 -2.45 21.83 24.85
N LYS A 474 -3.00 21.79 23.63
CA LYS A 474 -4.26 22.49 23.28
C LYS A 474 -5.51 21.78 23.82
N ASN A 475 -5.33 20.69 24.57
CA ASN A 475 -6.38 19.94 25.26
C ASN A 475 -7.50 19.38 24.35
N PRO A 476 -7.17 18.61 23.27
CA PRO A 476 -8.15 17.93 22.43
C PRO A 476 -8.80 16.75 23.18
N THR A 477 -9.73 17.06 24.07
CA THR A 477 -10.30 16.10 25.04
C THR A 477 -11.02 14.91 24.44
N CYS A 478 -11.46 14.97 23.16
CA CYS A 478 -12.07 13.83 22.48
C CYS A 478 -11.11 12.63 22.33
N LEU A 479 -9.80 12.86 22.37
CA LEU A 479 -8.80 11.81 22.25
C LEU A 479 -8.50 11.12 23.59
N TYR A 480 -9.12 11.54 24.70
CA TYR A 480 -8.73 11.09 26.05
C TYR A 480 -9.65 9.99 26.60
N ASN A 481 -10.85 9.85 26.04
CA ASN A 481 -11.76 8.76 26.36
C ASN A 481 -11.22 7.45 25.82
N LYS A 482 -11.16 6.43 26.68
CA LYS A 482 -11.02 5.06 26.21
C LYS A 482 -12.26 4.68 25.38
N PRO A 483 -12.08 4.01 24.23
CA PRO A 483 -13.18 3.49 23.44
C PRO A 483 -14.06 2.55 24.27
N LYS A 484 -15.35 2.55 23.95
CA LYS A 484 -16.35 1.69 24.60
C LYS A 484 -16.45 0.38 23.81
N PHE A 485 -15.81 -0.68 24.31
CA PHE A 485 -15.88 -2.03 23.73
C PHE A 485 -17.00 -2.87 24.35
#